data_AF-A0A248LF10-F1
#
_entry.id   AF-A0A248LF10-F1
#
_cell.length_a   1.000
_cell.length_b   1.000
_cell.length_c   1.000
_cell.angle_alpha   90.00
_cell.angle_beta   90.00
_cell.angle_gamma   90.00
#
_symmetry.space_group_name_H-M   'P 1'
#
loop_
_entity.id
_entity.type
_entity.pdbx_description
1 polymer ?
#
loop_
_entity_poly.entity_id
_entity_poly.type
_entity_poly.pdbx_seq_one_letter_code
_entity_poly.pdbx_strand_id
1 'polypeptide(L)'
;MRQILIMALPLSLLAGCSGNSRYDTGTAQDFLKGCMQLSSRSYCHCALSVIESRMDQTQYLQVEQQMLQSRQIPPPFQEAMQVVVRQCRP
;
A
#
# COMPACT_ATOMS: atom_id res chain seq x y z
N MET A 1 14.74 30.02 33.58
CA MET A 1 15.07 29.81 32.14
C MET A 1 15.72 28.43 32.07
N ARG A 2 15.36 27.46 31.24
CA ARG A 2 14.66 27.44 29.95
C ARG A 2 14.28 25.97 29.73
N GLN A 3 13.03 25.67 29.41
CA GLN A 3 12.54 24.32 29.12
C GLN A 3 13.26 23.76 27.88
N ILE A 4 13.83 22.55 27.97
CA ILE A 4 14.32 21.81 26.80
C ILE A 4 13.17 20.91 26.35
N LEU A 5 12.26 21.49 25.58
CA LEU A 5 11.28 20.78 24.77
C LEU A 5 11.98 20.48 23.43
N ILE A 6 12.51 19.26 23.28
CA ILE A 6 12.92 18.78 21.95
C ILE A 6 11.93 17.69 21.57
N MET A 7 11.06 18.08 20.65
CA MET A 7 10.11 17.24 19.94
C MET A 7 10.75 15.91 19.53
N ALA A 8 10.10 14.80 19.91
CA ALA A 8 10.31 13.51 19.27
C ALA A 8 9.88 13.65 17.81
N LEU A 9 10.85 13.83 16.91
CA LEU A 9 10.69 13.67 15.47
C LEU A 9 10.47 12.18 15.18
N PRO A 10 9.31 11.73 14.65
CA PRO A 10 9.24 10.41 14.04
C PRO A 10 9.88 10.52 12.64
N LEU A 11 11.21 10.47 12.59
CA LEU A 11 11.91 10.28 11.32
C LEU A 11 11.78 8.82 10.88
N SER A 12 11.27 8.66 9.65
CA SER A 12 11.72 7.63 8.72
C SER A 12 11.11 6.24 8.85
N LEU A 13 9.81 6.13 8.58
CA LEU A 13 9.32 5.01 7.77
C LEU A 13 9.63 5.29 6.29
N LEU A 14 10.92 5.44 5.96
CA LEU A 14 11.41 5.13 4.63
C LEU A 14 11.49 3.61 4.57
N ALA A 15 10.32 2.97 4.41
CA ALA A 15 10.27 1.62 3.90
C ALA A 15 10.83 1.71 2.47
N GLY A 16 12.13 1.47 2.33
CA GLY A 16 12.75 1.18 1.05
C GLY A 16 11.97 0.03 0.44
N CYS A 17 11.14 0.34 -0.56
CA CYS A 17 10.31 -0.61 -1.29
C CYS A 17 11.18 -1.42 -2.26
N SER A 18 12.12 -2.17 -1.69
CA SER A 18 12.99 -3.13 -2.38
C SER A 18 13.08 -4.43 -1.56
N GLY A 19 11.98 -4.79 -0.87
CA GLY A 19 11.80 -6.10 -0.28
C GLY A 19 11.06 -7.00 -1.27
N ASN A 20 11.32 -8.31 -1.23
CA ASN A 20 10.46 -9.26 -1.91
C ASN A 20 9.01 -9.02 -1.49
N SER A 21 8.11 -8.97 -2.47
CA SER A 21 6.67 -8.94 -2.25
C SER A 21 6.27 -10.04 -1.28
N ARG A 22 5.39 -9.72 -0.33
CA ARG A 22 4.77 -10.72 0.55
C ARG A 22 3.77 -11.60 -0.19
N TYR A 23 3.26 -11.14 -1.32
CA TYR A 23 2.41 -11.92 -2.20
C TYR A 23 3.24 -12.74 -3.17
N ASP A 24 2.64 -13.80 -3.70
CA ASP A 24 3.22 -14.58 -4.78
C ASP A 24 3.52 -13.69 -6.00
N THR A 25 4.49 -14.12 -6.79
CA THR A 25 4.99 -13.37 -7.93
C THR A 25 3.90 -12.99 -8.93
N GLY A 26 2.90 -13.84 -9.14
CA GLY A 26 1.79 -13.57 -10.05
C GLY A 26 0.92 -12.44 -9.53
N THR A 27 0.41 -12.58 -8.30
CA THR A 27 -0.45 -11.56 -7.67
C THR A 27 0.24 -10.20 -7.59
N ALA A 28 1.51 -10.17 -7.18
CA ALA A 28 2.29 -8.94 -7.10
C ALA A 28 2.49 -8.28 -8.47
N GLN A 29 2.79 -9.08 -9.50
CA GLN A 29 2.98 -8.58 -10.86
C GLN A 29 1.70 -8.05 -11.47
N ASP A 30 0.57 -8.73 -11.26
CA ASP A 30 -0.73 -8.30 -11.78
C ASP A 30 -1.13 -6.95 -11.19
N PHE A 31 -0.97 -6.77 -9.87
CA PHE A 31 -1.18 -5.48 -9.23
C PHE A 31 -0.26 -4.40 -9.82
N LEU A 32 1.05 -4.65 -9.89
CA LEU A 32 2.02 -3.68 -10.38
C LEU A 32 1.73 -3.30 -11.84
N LYS A 33 1.39 -4.28 -12.68
CA LYS A 33 1.04 -4.06 -14.08
C LYS A 33 -0.19 -3.19 -14.21
N GLY A 34 -1.25 -3.46 -13.45
CA GLY A 34 -2.47 -2.64 -13.45
C GLY A 34 -2.22 -1.23 -12.92
N CYS A 35 -1.51 -1.11 -11.81
CA CYS A 35 -1.19 0.19 -11.22
C CYS A 35 -0.31 1.06 -12.14
N MET A 36 0.70 0.48 -12.78
CA MET A 36 1.62 1.22 -13.65
C MET A 36 0.97 1.75 -14.93
N GLN A 37 -0.25 1.31 -15.28
CA GLN A 37 -1.03 1.94 -16.33
C GLN A 37 -1.57 3.32 -15.92
N LEU A 38 -1.64 3.59 -14.62
CA LEU A 38 -2.29 4.78 -14.06
C LEU A 38 -1.31 5.68 -13.28
N SER A 39 -0.14 5.18 -12.89
CA SER A 39 0.79 5.89 -12.00
C SER A 39 2.24 5.46 -12.19
N SER A 40 3.17 6.14 -11.51
CA SER A 40 4.60 5.86 -11.59
C SER A 40 4.97 4.52 -10.96
N ARG A 41 6.07 3.91 -11.43
CA ARG A 41 6.61 2.66 -10.88
C ARG A 41 6.88 2.78 -9.37
N SER A 42 7.46 3.90 -8.93
CA SER A 42 7.73 4.17 -7.51
C SER A 42 6.45 4.22 -6.69
N TYR A 43 5.41 4.88 -7.20
CA TYR A 43 4.11 4.91 -6.54
C TYR A 43 3.51 3.51 -6.42
N CYS A 44 3.56 2.72 -7.49
CA CYS A 44 2.96 1.37 -7.48
C CYS A 44 3.67 0.39 -6.56
N HIS A 45 5.00 0.43 -6.47
CA HIS A 45 5.72 -0.38 -5.49
C HIS A 45 5.43 0.07 -4.04
N CYS A 46 5.29 1.38 -3.81
CA CYS A 46 4.85 1.89 -2.50
C CYS A 46 3.44 1.42 -2.16
N ALA A 47 2.50 1.53 -3.11
CA ALA A 47 1.12 1.13 -2.93
C ALA A 47 1.02 -0.36 -2.60
N LEU A 48 1.73 -1.21 -3.35
CA LEU A 48 1.78 -2.64 -3.08
C LEU A 48 2.31 -2.93 -1.68
N SER A 49 3.42 -2.30 -1.27
CA SER A 49 3.99 -2.49 0.06
C SER A 49 3.04 -2.08 1.19
N VAL A 50 2.29 -0.98 1.02
CA VAL A 50 1.27 -0.56 1.99
C VAL A 50 0.14 -1.58 2.07
N ILE A 51 -0.33 -2.09 0.93
CA ILE A 51 -1.39 -3.10 0.87
C ILE A 51 -0.93 -4.39 1.58
N GLU A 52 0.25 -4.91 1.24
CA GLU A 52 0.87 -6.09 1.86
C GLU A 52 1.13 -5.95 3.37
N SER A 53 1.22 -4.71 3.87
CA SER A 53 1.36 -4.44 5.30
C SER A 53 0.05 -4.53 6.07
N ARG A 54 -1.10 -4.45 5.37
CA ARG A 54 -2.44 -4.36 5.96
C ARG A 54 -3.30 -5.58 5.71
N MET A 55 -3.09 -6.24 4.59
CA MET A 55 -3.81 -7.45 4.21
C MET A 55 -2.83 -8.50 3.74
N ASP A 56 -3.11 -9.75 4.13
CA ASP A 56 -2.43 -10.88 3.53
C ASP A 56 -2.99 -11.16 2.12
N GLN A 57 -2.34 -12.05 1.40
CA GLN A 57 -2.72 -12.36 0.02
C GLN A 57 -4.13 -12.94 -0.08
N THR A 58 -4.53 -13.80 0.87
CA THR A 58 -5.87 -14.42 0.85
C THR A 58 -6.95 -13.35 1.00
N GLN A 59 -6.75 -12.40 1.90
CA GLN A 59 -7.64 -11.26 2.08
C GLN A 59 -7.67 -10.36 0.83
N TYR A 60 -6.51 -10.08 0.24
CA TYR A 60 -6.42 -9.29 -0.99
C TYR A 60 -7.23 -9.93 -2.13
N LEU A 61 -7.07 -11.23 -2.36
CA LEU A 61 -7.80 -11.96 -3.40
C LEU A 61 -9.32 -12.02 -3.13
N GLN A 62 -9.72 -12.15 -1.85
CA GLN A 62 -11.14 -12.08 -1.47
C GLN A 62 -11.73 -10.70 -1.76
N VAL A 63 -11.01 -9.63 -1.44
CA VAL A 63 -11.41 -8.26 -1.74
C VAL A 63 -11.51 -8.06 -3.25
N GLU A 64 -10.53 -8.52 -4.04
CA GLU A 64 -10.58 -8.45 -5.50
C GLU A 64 -11.81 -9.16 -6.05
N GLN A 65 -12.09 -10.38 -5.58
CA GLN A 65 -13.28 -11.12 -5.98
C GLN A 65 -14.57 -10.37 -5.60
N GLN A 66 -14.63 -9.78 -4.41
CA GLN A 66 -15.77 -8.99 -3.97
C GLN A 66 -15.95 -7.73 -4.83
N MET A 67 -14.87 -7.04 -5.19
CA MET A 67 -14.91 -5.88 -6.10
C MET A 67 -15.45 -6.29 -7.47
N LEU A 68 -15.02 -7.43 -8.01
CA LEU A 68 -15.50 -7.94 -9.29
C LEU A 68 -17.00 -8.28 -9.26
N GLN A 69 -17.49 -8.86 -8.16
CA GLN A 69 -18.89 -9.26 -8.02
C GLN A 69 -19.84 -8.09 -7.73
N SER A 70 -19.45 -7.21 -6.80
CA SER A 70 -20.32 -6.15 -6.28
C SER A 70 -20.14 -4.80 -6.98
N ARG A 71 -19.01 -4.61 -7.69
CA ARG A 71 -18.54 -3.30 -8.19
C ARG A 71 -18.39 -2.24 -7.10
N GLN A 72 -18.30 -2.65 -5.84
CA GLN A 72 -18.06 -1.78 -4.70
C GLN A 72 -16.67 -2.04 -4.13
N ILE A 73 -16.03 -1.01 -3.59
CA ILE A 73 -14.74 -1.14 -2.91
C ILE A 73 -15.01 -1.56 -1.46
N PRO A 74 -14.54 -2.73 -1.01
CA PRO A 74 -14.73 -3.17 0.37
C PRO A 74 -14.00 -2.24 1.37
N PRO A 75 -14.55 -2.04 2.58
CA PRO A 75 -13.94 -1.16 3.58
C PRO A 75 -12.46 -1.44 3.87
N PRO A 76 -12.00 -2.71 4.03
CA PRO A 76 -10.59 -3.00 4.26
C PRO A 76 -9.65 -2.47 3.18
N PHE A 77 -10.10 -2.51 1.92
CA PHE A 77 -9.32 -2.00 0.79
C PHE A 77 -9.37 -0.48 0.71
N GLN A 78 -10.53 0.11 0.99
CA GLN A 78 -10.67 1.56 1.05
C GLN A 78 -9.73 2.18 2.10
N GLU A 79 -9.64 1.56 3.28
CA GLU A 79 -8.73 1.99 4.35
C GLU A 79 -7.26 1.87 3.95
N ALA A 80 -6.88 0.78 3.27
CA ALA A 80 -5.54 0.62 2.73
C ALA A 80 -5.23 1.73 1.70
N MET A 81 -6.16 2.01 0.79
CA MET A 81 -5.99 3.06 -0.22
C MET A 81 -5.88 4.47 0.37
N GLN A 82 -6.59 4.79 1.45
CA GLN A 82 -6.39 6.06 2.16
C GLN A 82 -4.98 6.21 2.73
N VAL A 83 -4.32 5.10 3.05
CA VAL A 83 -2.94 5.11 3.55
C VAL A 83 -1.97 5.24 2.38
N VAL A 84 -2.23 4.54 1.27
CA VAL A 84 -1.50 4.71 0.01
C VAL A 84 -1.47 6.18 -0.41
N VAL A 85 -2.63 6.84 -0.48
CA VAL A 85 -2.72 8.25 -0.90
C VAL A 85 -1.94 9.19 0.04
N ARG A 86 -1.83 8.85 1.33
CA ARG A 86 -1.10 9.66 2.31
C ARG A 86 0.42 9.40 2.29
N GLN A 87 0.84 8.17 2.03
CA GLN A 87 2.24 7.75 2.17
C GLN A 87 2.98 7.68 0.83
N CYS A 88 2.29 7.34 -0.26
CA CYS A 88 2.86 7.19 -1.58
C CYS A 88 2.66 8.47 -2.40
N ARG A 89 3.76 9.05 -2.88
CA ARG A 89 3.72 10.19 -3.78
C ARG A 89 3.65 9.73 -5.24
N PRO A 90 2.77 10.31 -6.08
CA PRO A 90 2.71 10.04 -7.51
C PRO A 90 4.05 10.28 -8.22
#